data_AF-A0A8T0XL16-F1
#
_entry.id   AF-A0A8T0XL16-F1
#
_cell.length_a   1.000
_cell.length_b   1.000
_cell.length_c   1.000
_cell.angle_alpha   90.00
_cell.angle_beta   90.00
_cell.angle_gamma   90.00
#
_symmetry.space_group_name_H-M   'P 1'
#
loop_
_entity.id
_entity.type
_entity.pdbx_description
1 polymer ?
#
loop_
_entity_poly.entity_id
_entity_poly.type
_entity_poly.pdbx_seq_one_letter_code
_entity_poly.pdbx_strand_id
1 'polypeptide(L)'
;MKSTASSRSTQIGDLPRIECPRCHIKVIRTKSRKDDVYYKCPNHFTTNKSTCPYYWYEQPYLEYLRSNHPELLNPASAAEVESAAEIVAEEVNGNLNLQIYQLKLELNEMKGKLGEVMLEIQETKKEMKETKNEIKEEIAKGNKAAPVFSCQIS
;
A
#
# COMPACT_ATOMS: atom_id res chain seq x y z
N MET A 1 25.96 -4.97 40.27
CA MET A 1 24.82 -5.81 39.81
C MET A 1 24.40 -5.26 38.45
N LYS A 2 24.49 -6.06 37.38
CA LYS A 2 24.14 -5.64 36.02
C LYS A 2 22.62 -5.69 35.89
N SER A 3 21.97 -4.54 35.84
CA SER A 3 20.53 -4.45 35.57
C SER A 3 20.29 -4.82 34.11
N THR A 4 19.90 -6.07 33.89
CA THR A 4 19.30 -6.55 32.64
C THR A 4 17.99 -5.81 32.44
N ALA A 5 17.99 -4.82 31.54
CA ALA A 5 16.78 -4.19 31.05
C ALA A 5 15.93 -5.28 30.35
N SER A 6 14.81 -5.61 30.98
CA SER A 6 13.82 -6.53 30.43
C SER A 6 13.14 -5.83 29.26
N SER A 7 13.47 -6.26 28.05
CA SER A 7 12.72 -5.93 26.84
C SER A 7 11.34 -6.56 26.95
N ARG A 8 10.43 -5.91 27.67
CA ARG A 8 9.00 -6.21 27.58
C ARG A 8 8.59 -5.87 26.15
N SER A 9 8.50 -6.92 25.34
CA SER A 9 7.72 -6.95 24.11
C SER A 9 6.26 -6.70 24.48
N THR A 10 5.93 -5.46 24.82
CA THR A 10 4.55 -5.00 24.84
C THR A 10 4.06 -5.18 23.42
N GLN A 11 2.99 -5.92 23.22
CA GLN A 11 2.23 -5.90 21.98
C GLN A 11 1.85 -4.43 21.77
N ILE A 12 2.63 -3.73 20.94
CA ILE A 12 2.38 -2.33 20.60
C ILE A 12 1.09 -2.36 19.79
N GLY A 13 -0.03 -2.07 20.44
CA GLY A 13 -1.24 -1.65 19.74
C GLY A 13 -0.94 -0.44 18.86
N ASP A 14 -1.85 -0.09 17.96
CA ASP A 14 -1.65 1.01 17.02
C ASP A 14 -1.10 2.27 17.72
N LEU A 15 0.08 2.74 17.28
CA LEU A 15 0.70 3.94 17.85
C LEU A 15 -0.23 5.16 17.68
N PRO A 16 -0.22 6.10 18.65
CA PRO A 16 -1.05 7.28 18.59
C PRO A 16 -0.73 8.10 17.33
N ARG A 17 -1.78 8.62 16.69
CA ARG A 17 -1.68 9.41 15.45
C ARG A 17 -1.70 10.90 15.80
N ILE A 18 -0.58 11.58 15.60
CA ILE A 18 -0.46 13.02 15.84
C ILE A 18 -0.93 13.84 14.63
N GLU A 19 -0.99 15.16 14.79
CA GLU A 19 -1.09 16.06 13.64
C GLU A 19 0.25 16.22 12.93
N CYS A 20 0.22 16.20 11.60
CA CYS A 20 1.39 16.48 10.80
C CYS A 20 1.89 17.92 11.10
N PRO A 21 3.15 18.11 11.54
CA PRO A 21 3.68 19.43 11.92
C PRO A 21 3.76 20.43 10.76
N ARG A 22 3.60 19.96 9.51
CA ARG A 22 3.59 20.81 8.31
C ARG A 22 2.19 21.13 7.81
N CYS A 23 1.25 20.19 7.95
CA CYS A 23 -0.08 20.30 7.35
C CYS A 23 -1.20 20.46 8.37
N HIS A 24 -0.92 20.24 9.66
CA HIS A 24 -1.90 20.24 10.75
C HIS A 24 -3.09 19.31 10.47
N ILE A 25 -2.80 18.16 9.86
CA ILE A 25 -3.79 17.12 9.58
C ILE A 25 -3.29 15.84 10.23
N LYS A 26 -4.20 15.14 10.90
CA LYS A 26 -3.92 13.88 11.59
C LYS A 26 -3.30 12.86 10.63
N VAL A 27 -2.17 12.29 11.06
CA VAL A 27 -1.41 11.34 10.26
C VAL A 27 -2.17 10.02 10.15
N ILE A 28 -1.95 9.30 9.06
CA ILE A 28 -2.56 8.01 8.81
C ILE A 28 -1.53 6.90 8.99
N ARG A 29 -2.00 5.73 9.41
CA ARG A 29 -1.23 4.49 9.49
C ARG A 29 -1.52 3.65 8.26
N THR A 30 -0.51 3.14 7.61
CA THR A 30 -0.65 2.30 6.40
C THR A 30 0.39 1.18 6.43
N LYS A 31 0.14 0.12 5.66
CA LYS A 31 1.07 -1.00 5.45
C LYS A 31 1.63 -1.00 4.03
N SER A 32 2.88 -1.41 3.87
CA SER A 32 3.52 -1.60 2.58
C SER A 32 3.10 -2.94 1.96
N ARG A 33 3.45 -3.18 0.69
CA ARG A 33 3.28 -4.50 0.05
C ARG A 33 4.08 -5.61 0.76
N LYS A 34 5.09 -5.26 1.56
CA LYS A 34 5.92 -6.18 2.35
C LYS A 34 5.48 -6.24 3.81
N ASP A 35 4.26 -5.80 4.11
CA ASP A 35 3.68 -5.70 5.45
C ASP A 35 4.40 -4.73 6.41
N ASP A 36 5.29 -3.86 5.91
CA ASP A 36 5.92 -2.83 6.73
C ASP A 36 4.91 -1.75 7.13
N VAL A 37 4.83 -1.44 8.41
CA VAL A 37 3.95 -0.37 8.92
C VAL A 37 4.65 0.98 8.84
N TYR A 38 3.94 1.99 8.37
CA TYR A 38 4.40 3.37 8.36
C TYR A 38 3.27 4.37 8.63
N TYR A 39 3.67 5.55 9.09
CA TYR A 39 2.82 6.68 9.42
C TYR A 39 3.16 7.83 8.48
N LYS A 40 2.16 8.42 7.83
CA LYS A 40 2.39 9.51 6.89
C LYS A 40 1.30 10.58 6.95
N CYS A 41 1.66 11.78 6.52
CA CYS A 41 0.67 12.82 6.24
C CYS A 41 -0.19 12.39 5.05
N PRO A 42 -1.52 12.60 5.06
CA PRO A 42 -2.37 12.38 3.89
C PRO A 42 -1.90 13.12 2.63
N ASN A 43 -1.24 14.27 2.79
CA ASN A 43 -0.68 15.06 1.68
C ASN A 43 0.74 14.61 1.25
N HIS A 44 1.22 13.47 1.75
CA HIS A 44 2.43 12.82 1.25
C HIS A 44 2.10 11.97 0.02
N PHE A 45 2.28 12.55 -1.17
CA PHE A 45 2.22 11.83 -2.45
C PHE A 45 3.64 11.56 -2.96
N THR A 46 3.92 10.34 -3.41
CA THR A 46 5.27 9.95 -3.89
C THR A 46 5.58 10.47 -5.30
N THR A 47 4.60 11.05 -5.98
CA THR A 47 4.67 11.42 -7.41
C THR A 47 4.80 12.93 -7.66
N ASN A 48 4.75 13.79 -6.64
CA ASN A 48 4.76 15.24 -6.79
C ASN A 48 5.86 15.93 -5.97
N LYS A 49 6.55 16.91 -6.56
CA LYS A 49 7.63 17.67 -5.88
C LYS A 49 7.14 18.57 -4.72
N SER A 50 5.84 18.82 -4.64
CA SER A 50 5.21 19.71 -3.63
C SER A 50 4.66 18.93 -2.41
N THR A 51 5.05 17.68 -2.20
CA THR A 51 4.36 16.82 -1.23
C THR A 51 4.88 17.02 0.19
N CYS A 52 4.00 16.74 1.15
CA CYS A 52 4.39 16.82 2.54
C CYS A 52 5.45 15.76 2.83
N PRO A 53 6.63 16.10 3.38
CA PRO A 53 7.70 15.14 3.63
C PRO A 53 7.45 14.28 4.87
N TYR A 54 6.37 14.52 5.61
CA TYR A 54 6.07 13.81 6.84
C TYR A 54 5.65 12.37 6.55
N TYR A 55 6.62 11.47 6.64
CA TYR A 55 6.52 10.04 6.39
C TYR A 55 7.58 9.32 7.23
N TRP A 56 7.19 8.40 8.10
CA TRP A 56 8.11 7.57 8.90
C TRP A 56 7.63 6.14 9.04
N TYR A 57 8.57 5.20 9.00
CA TYR A 57 8.30 3.83 9.44
C TYR A 57 7.98 3.76 10.93
N GLU A 58 7.34 2.68 11.36
CA GLU A 58 6.81 2.53 12.72
C GLU A 58 7.86 2.76 13.82
N GLN A 59 9.09 2.25 13.68
CA GLN A 59 10.15 2.42 14.68
C GLN A 59 10.62 3.88 14.81
N PRO A 60 11.05 4.58 13.73
CA PRO A 60 11.36 6.01 13.80
C PRO A 60 10.18 6.87 14.30
N TYR A 61 8.94 6.51 13.92
CA TYR A 61 7.75 7.23 14.40
C TYR A 61 7.56 7.08 15.91
N LEU A 62 7.73 5.86 16.44
CA LEU A 62 7.72 5.60 17.88
C LEU A 62 8.82 6.38 18.62
N GLU A 63 10.02 6.45 18.07
CA GLU A 63 11.12 7.21 18.65
C GLU A 63 10.84 8.72 18.68
N TYR A 64 10.24 9.24 17.60
CA TYR A 64 9.75 10.62 17.58
C TYR A 64 8.70 10.87 18.65
N LEU A 65 7.71 9.98 18.81
CA LEU A 65 6.69 10.11 19.84
C LEU A 65 7.30 10.13 21.23
N ARG A 66 8.25 9.24 21.53
CA ARG A 66 8.94 9.25 22.84
C ARG A 66 9.66 10.57 23.12
N SER A 67 10.19 11.21 22.08
CA SER A 67 11.00 12.42 22.20
C SER A 67 10.16 13.70 22.25
N ASN A 68 9.02 13.73 21.56
CA ASN A 68 8.24 14.96 21.35
C ASN A 68 6.83 14.89 21.95
N HIS A 69 6.27 13.68 22.08
CA HIS A 69 4.93 13.43 22.59
C HIS A 69 4.89 12.26 23.60
N PRO A 70 5.75 12.26 24.63
CA PRO A 70 5.79 11.16 25.61
C PRO A 70 4.45 10.97 26.34
N GLU A 71 3.64 12.01 26.47
CA GLU A 71 2.30 12.01 27.05
C GLU A 71 1.33 11.07 26.31
N LEU A 72 1.46 10.96 24.98
CA LEU A 72 0.59 10.13 24.16
C LEU A 72 0.88 8.63 24.31
N LEU A 73 2.05 8.29 24.87
CA LEU A 73 2.46 6.91 25.10
C LEU A 73 2.11 6.42 26.52
N ASN A 74 1.77 7.32 27.44
CA ASN A 74 1.44 7.03 28.84
C ASN A 74 0.12 7.70 29.27
N PRO A 75 -1.03 7.05 29.06
CA PRO A 75 -2.35 7.64 29.34
C PRO A 75 -2.63 7.93 30.82
N ALA A 76 -1.78 7.48 31.74
CA ALA A 76 -1.95 7.68 33.18
C ALA A 76 -1.65 9.12 33.67
N SER A 77 -1.17 10.02 32.80
CA SER A 77 -0.74 11.38 33.18
C SER A 77 -1.62 12.52 32.63
N ALA A 78 -2.59 12.22 31.74
CA ALA A 78 -3.41 13.22 31.05
C ALA A 78 -4.84 13.34 31.62
N ALA A 79 -5.04 12.96 32.88
CA ALA A 79 -6.33 13.03 33.55
C ALA A 79 -6.55 14.42 34.15
N GLU A 80 -6.59 15.48 33.35
CA GLU A 80 -7.14 16.76 33.80
C GLU A 80 -7.55 17.66 32.62
N VAL A 81 -8.87 17.85 32.55
CA VAL A 81 -9.61 18.95 31.89
C VAL A 81 -9.71 18.91 30.36
N GLU A 82 -10.77 18.27 29.86
CA GLU A 82 -11.70 18.88 28.89
C GLU A 82 -12.99 18.06 28.74
N SER A 83 -14.08 18.73 28.37
CA SER A 83 -15.46 18.22 28.37
C SER A 83 -15.64 16.98 27.48
N ALA A 84 -16.11 15.88 28.06
CA ALA A 84 -16.32 14.60 27.38
C ALA A 84 -17.20 14.68 26.11
N ALA A 85 -18.05 15.70 25.97
CA ALA A 85 -18.90 15.87 24.79
C ALA A 85 -18.18 16.48 23.59
N GLU A 86 -17.17 17.32 23.82
CA GLU A 86 -16.37 17.98 22.77
C GLU A 86 -15.31 17.02 22.22
N ILE A 87 -14.68 16.25 23.12
CA ILE A 87 -13.74 15.17 22.79
C ILE A 87 -14.40 14.13 21.87
N VAL A 88 -15.64 13.72 22.16
CA VAL A 88 -16.34 12.68 21.38
C VAL A 88 -16.72 13.16 19.99
N ALA A 89 -17.16 14.42 19.83
CA ALA A 89 -17.54 14.95 18.52
C ALA A 89 -16.31 15.13 17.59
N GLU A 90 -15.19 15.62 18.15
CA GLU A 90 -13.96 15.85 17.40
C GLU A 90 -13.24 14.52 17.06
N GLU A 91 -13.25 13.54 17.96
CA GLU A 91 -12.75 12.19 17.68
C GLU A 91 -13.53 11.49 16.57
N VAL A 92 -14.87 11.57 16.58
CA VAL A 92 -15.71 10.91 15.56
C VAL A 92 -15.52 11.55 14.18
N ASN A 93 -15.50 12.88 14.10
CA ASN A 93 -15.28 13.60 12.84
C ASN A 93 -13.84 13.42 12.30
N GLY A 94 -12.85 13.48 13.18
CA GLY A 94 -11.44 13.20 12.84
C GLY A 94 -11.24 11.77 12.37
N ASN A 95 -11.89 10.80 13.02
CA ASN A 95 -11.84 9.40 12.63
C ASN A 95 -12.49 9.15 11.26
N LEU A 96 -13.65 9.76 10.98
CA LEU A 96 -14.30 9.62 9.68
C LEU A 96 -13.44 10.20 8.54
N ASN A 97 -12.83 11.37 8.76
CA ASN A 97 -11.92 11.97 7.79
C ASN A 97 -10.70 11.06 7.52
N LEU A 98 -10.13 10.47 8.56
CA LEU A 98 -9.03 9.50 8.41
C LEU A 98 -9.45 8.25 7.62
N GLN A 99 -10.65 7.72 7.87
CA GLN A 99 -11.20 6.59 7.11
C GLN A 99 -11.39 6.94 5.64
N ILE A 100 -11.90 8.14 5.32
CA ILE A 100 -12.03 8.61 3.93
C ILE A 100 -10.65 8.70 3.24
N TYR A 101 -9.64 9.23 3.93
CA TYR A 101 -8.27 9.29 3.37
C TYR A 101 -7.67 7.89 3.16
N GLN A 102 -7.89 6.98 4.12
CA GLN A 102 -7.46 5.59 4.00
C GLN A 102 -8.11 4.91 2.79
N LEU A 103 -9.43 5.05 2.63
CA LEU A 103 -10.16 4.52 1.47
C LEU A 103 -9.66 5.11 0.14
N LYS A 104 -9.37 6.41 0.09
CA LYS A 104 -8.79 7.06 -1.10
C LYS A 104 -7.43 6.47 -1.48
N LEU A 105 -6.61 6.13 -0.49
CA LEU A 105 -5.30 5.51 -0.74
C LEU A 105 -5.43 4.09 -1.25
N GLU A 106 -6.30 3.29 -0.65
CA GLU A 106 -6.60 1.93 -1.10
C GLU A 106 -7.13 1.92 -2.54
N LEU A 107 -8.00 2.87 -2.90
CA LEU A 107 -8.49 3.04 -4.27
C LEU A 107 -7.35 3.36 -5.24
N ASN A 108 -6.45 4.27 -4.89
CA ASN A 108 -5.28 4.60 -5.72
C ASN A 108 -4.35 3.40 -5.90
N GLU A 109 -4.14 2.59 -4.87
CA GLU A 109 -3.34 1.37 -4.97
C GLU A 109 -4.00 0.33 -5.89
N MET A 110 -5.31 0.10 -5.74
CA MET A 110 -6.07 -0.79 -6.62
C MET A 110 -6.05 -0.30 -8.07
N LYS A 111 -6.13 1.01 -8.29
CA LYS A 111 -6.01 1.61 -9.62
C LYS A 111 -4.64 1.34 -10.25
N GLY A 112 -3.57 1.38 -9.46
CA GLY A 112 -2.23 1.00 -9.89
C GLY A 112 -2.16 -0.47 -10.30
N LYS A 113 -2.65 -1.38 -9.44
CA LYS A 113 -2.72 -2.83 -9.74
C LYS A 113 -3.53 -3.14 -11.00
N LEU A 114 -4.64 -2.44 -11.22
CA LEU A 114 -5.44 -2.57 -12.43
C LEU A 114 -4.65 -2.16 -13.70
N GLY A 115 -3.82 -1.12 -13.60
CA GLY A 115 -2.93 -0.70 -14.68
C GLY A 115 -1.86 -1.74 -15.01
N GLU A 116 -1.24 -2.34 -13.99
CA GLU A 116 -0.27 -3.45 -14.14
C GLU A 116 -0.91 -4.64 -14.86
N VAL A 117 -2.08 -5.11 -14.39
CA VAL A 117 -2.82 -6.23 -15.00
C VAL A 117 -3.22 -5.91 -16.45
N MET A 118 -3.58 -4.66 -16.75
CA MET A 118 -3.93 -4.28 -18.11
C MET A 118 -2.73 -4.38 -19.08
N LEU A 119 -1.52 -4.08 -18.61
CA LEU A 119 -0.29 -4.26 -19.40
C LEU A 119 0.01 -5.75 -19.64
N GLU A 120 -0.08 -6.58 -18.61
CA GLU A 120 0.11 -8.04 -18.73
C GLU A 120 -0.88 -8.68 -19.72
N ILE A 121 -2.15 -8.24 -19.72
CA ILE A 121 -3.16 -8.69 -20.68
C ILE A 121 -2.78 -8.30 -22.11
N GLN A 122 -2.25 -7.09 -22.32
CA GLN A 122 -1.82 -6.64 -23.66
C GLN A 122 -0.62 -7.43 -24.17
N GLU A 123 0.34 -7.73 -23.31
CA GLU A 123 1.50 -8.57 -23.62
C GLU A 123 1.08 -9.99 -23.97
N THR A 124 0.29 -10.63 -23.11
CA THR A 124 -0.26 -11.98 -23.35
C THR A 124 -1.05 -12.04 -24.67
N LYS A 125 -1.82 -10.99 -24.99
CA LYS A 125 -2.57 -10.90 -26.26
C LYS A 125 -1.65 -10.82 -27.48
N LYS A 126 -0.49 -10.17 -27.34
CA LYS A 126 0.52 -10.09 -28.40
C LYS A 126 1.18 -11.45 -28.62
N GLU A 127 1.64 -12.09 -27.56
CA GLU A 127 2.26 -13.43 -27.61
C GLU A 127 1.30 -14.45 -28.24
N MET A 128 0.04 -14.46 -27.81
CA MET A 128 -0.98 -15.36 -28.37
C MET A 128 -1.22 -15.13 -29.88
N LYS A 129 -1.08 -13.89 -30.37
CA LYS A 129 -1.17 -13.57 -31.80
C LYS A 129 0.04 -14.09 -32.57
N GLU A 130 1.23 -13.99 -32.00
CA GLU A 130 2.49 -14.50 -32.58
C GLU A 130 2.45 -16.02 -32.66
N THR A 131 2.16 -16.73 -31.56
CA THR A 131 2.02 -18.19 -31.54
C THR A 131 0.94 -18.68 -32.52
N LYS A 132 -0.18 -17.96 -32.64
CA LYS A 132 -1.22 -18.28 -33.63
C LYS A 132 -0.70 -18.21 -35.07
N ASN A 133 0.18 -17.27 -35.38
CA ASN A 133 0.76 -17.15 -36.71
C ASN A 133 1.78 -18.25 -36.98
N GLU A 134 2.65 -18.57 -36.01
CA GLU A 134 3.61 -19.68 -36.11
C GLU A 134 2.91 -21.03 -36.37
N ILE A 135 1.83 -21.33 -35.63
CA ILE A 135 1.03 -22.55 -35.84
C ILE A 135 0.47 -22.61 -37.27
N LYS A 136 0.00 -21.48 -37.81
CA LYS A 136 -0.51 -21.42 -39.19
C LYS A 136 0.58 -21.69 -40.22
N GLU A 137 1.79 -21.16 -40.01
CA GLU A 137 2.93 -21.40 -40.89
C GLU A 137 3.36 -22.86 -40.88
N GLU A 138 3.44 -23.48 -39.70
CA GLU A 138 3.80 -24.90 -39.58
C GLU A 138 2.76 -25.83 -40.23
N ILE A 139 1.46 -25.54 -40.09
CA ILE A 139 0.39 -26.26 -40.80
C ILE A 139 0.55 -26.12 -42.32
N ALA A 140 0.86 -24.91 -42.81
CA ALA A 140 1.05 -24.67 -44.25
C ALA A 140 2.28 -25.41 -44.82
N LYS A 141 3.36 -25.56 -44.04
CA LYS A 141 4.54 -26.36 -44.43
C LYS A 141 4.20 -27.85 -44.48
N GLY A 142 3.51 -28.38 -43.46
CA GLY A 142 3.08 -29.78 -43.41
C GLY A 142 2.19 -30.18 -44.59
N ASN A 143 1.25 -29.32 -44.98
CA ASN A 143 0.34 -29.58 -46.11
C ASN A 143 1.06 -29.64 -47.48
N LYS A 144 2.21 -28.98 -47.64
CA LYS A 144 2.99 -29.00 -48.89
C LYS A 144 3.86 -30.25 -49.06
N ALA A 145 4.12 -30.98 -47.97
CA ALA A 145 5.01 -32.14 -47.96
C ALA A 145 4.30 -33.48 -48.23
N ALA A 146 2.97 -33.50 -48.34
CA ALA A 146 2.22 -34.73 -48.60
C ALA A 146 2.46 -35.22 -50.05
N PRO A 147 3.08 -36.40 -50.27
CA PRO A 147 3.24 -36.94 -51.61
C PRO A 147 1.88 -37.42 -52.12
N VAL A 148 1.43 -36.90 -53.26
CA VAL A 148 0.28 -37.44 -53.97
C VAL A 148 0.72 -38.77 -54.60
N PHE A 149 0.47 -39.88 -53.91
CA PHE A 149 0.61 -41.20 -54.51
C PHE A 149 -0.54 -41.41 -55.51
N SER A 150 -0.32 -41.06 -56.77
CA SER A 150 -1.21 -41.46 -57.87
C SER A 150 -0.90 -42.90 -58.26
N CYS A 151 -1.64 -43.86 -57.69
CA CYS A 151 -1.59 -45.24 -58.16
C CYS A 151 -2.43 -45.36 -59.44
N GLN A 152 -1.77 -45.49 -60.59
CA GLN A 152 -2.44 -45.86 -61.84
C GLN A 152 -2.62 -47.37 -61.84
N ILE A 153 -3.86 -47.83 -61.63
CA ILE A 153 -4.23 -49.24 -61.75
C ILE A 153 -4.43 -49.51 -63.24
N SER A 154 -3.58 -50.39 -63.81
CA SER A 154 -3.73 -50.96 -65.15
C SER A 154 -4.54 -52.24 -65.12
#